data_AF-A0A942EV27-F1
#
_entry.id   AF-A0A942EV27-F1
#
_cell.length_a   1.000
_cell.length_b   1.000
_cell.length_c   1.000
_cell.angle_alpha   90.00
_cell.angle_beta   90.00
_cell.angle_gamma   90.00
#
_symmetry.space_group_name_H-M   'P 1'
#
loop_
_entity.id
_entity.type
_entity.pdbx_description
1 polymer ?
#
loop_
_entity_poly.entity_id
_entity_poly.type
_entity_poly.pdbx_seq_one_letter_code
_entity_poly.pdbx_strand_id
1 'polypeptide(L)'
;MGEEMKGHKAITLILMILLCGVLVYVAEDIPDFGDPKAPAIKYVKLFHLEAGASENALNQGRIPETISIALKERKFPLPSRAEKTPGAENDWDVFIPKEEAYYPKEEKFYRIKKEGERLHLYRYAFVVRWIEKGFKETGAPNMVTHGLADYRGYDTLGETVVIFTAGVSVILLLRRRSRL
;
A
#
# COMPACT_ATOMS: atom_id res chain seq x y z
N MET A 1 -46.25 21.16 19.49
CA MET A 1 -45.03 20.43 19.90
C MET A 1 -44.80 19.10 19.16
N GLY A 2 -45.79 18.50 18.48
CA GLY A 2 -45.63 17.21 17.77
C GLY A 2 -45.08 17.28 16.33
N GLU A 3 -45.30 18.38 15.60
CA GLU A 3 -44.79 18.54 14.23
C GLU A 3 -43.30 18.86 14.17
N GLU A 4 -42.82 19.71 15.06
CA GLU A 4 -41.40 20.10 15.16
C GLU A 4 -40.47 18.89 15.38
N MET A 5 -40.92 17.92 16.18
CA MET A 5 -40.19 16.68 16.48
C MET A 5 -40.22 15.65 15.33
N LYS A 6 -41.17 15.75 14.40
CA LYS A 6 -41.18 14.93 13.16
C LYS A 6 -40.17 15.45 12.15
N GLY A 7 -40.05 16.77 12.01
CA GLY A 7 -39.08 17.41 11.12
C GLY A 7 -37.64 17.01 11.45
N HIS A 8 -37.24 17.06 12.71
CA HIS A 8 -35.90 16.67 13.14
C HIS A 8 -35.56 15.21 12.83
N LYS A 9 -36.51 14.27 13.02
CA LYS A 9 -36.30 12.85 12.71
C LYS A 9 -36.13 12.59 11.22
N ALA A 10 -36.92 13.27 10.40
CA ALA A 10 -36.79 13.21 8.94
C ALA A 10 -35.43 13.76 8.50
N ILE A 11 -34.99 14.89 9.07
CA ILE A 11 -33.68 15.48 8.80
C ILE A 11 -32.54 14.53 9.21
N THR A 12 -32.60 13.92 10.40
CA THR A 12 -31.58 12.95 10.84
C THR A 12 -31.50 11.75 9.91
N LEU A 13 -32.64 11.20 9.46
CA LEU A 13 -32.66 10.07 8.54
C LEU A 13 -32.07 10.45 7.17
N ILE A 14 -32.42 11.63 6.65
CA ILE A 14 -31.87 12.15 5.38
C ILE A 14 -30.35 12.33 5.50
N LEU A 15 -29.87 12.91 6.60
CA LEU A 15 -28.43 13.08 6.85
C LEU A 15 -27.70 11.74 6.95
N MET A 16 -28.30 10.73 7.59
CA MET A 16 -27.71 9.38 7.65
C MET A 16 -27.63 8.74 6.27
N ILE A 17 -28.70 8.85 5.46
CA ILE A 17 -28.71 8.31 4.09
C ILE A 17 -27.67 9.02 3.23
N LEU A 18 -27.57 10.35 3.31
CA LEU A 18 -26.56 11.12 2.60
C LEU A 18 -25.14 10.72 3.00
N LEU A 19 -24.87 10.59 4.31
CA LEU A 19 -23.55 10.18 4.79
C LEU A 19 -23.20 8.76 4.36
N CYS A 20 -24.13 7.80 4.45
CA CYS A 20 -23.94 6.46 3.91
C CYS A 20 -23.68 6.49 2.40
N GLY A 21 -24.41 7.33 1.65
CA GLY A 21 -24.22 7.50 0.21
C GLY A 21 -22.82 8.03 -0.12
N VAL A 22 -22.32 9.00 0.64
CA VAL A 22 -20.94 9.52 0.48
C VAL A 22 -19.91 8.43 0.80
N LEU A 23 -20.12 7.63 1.84
CA LEU A 23 -19.20 6.53 2.17
C LEU A 23 -19.15 5.46 1.08
N VAL A 24 -20.29 5.11 0.50
CA VAL A 24 -20.35 4.17 -0.63
C VAL A 24 -19.67 4.76 -1.86
N TYR A 25 -19.96 6.02 -2.19
CA TYR A 25 -19.32 6.72 -3.30
C TYR A 25 -17.79 6.75 -3.17
N VAL A 26 -17.27 7.07 -1.98
CA VAL A 26 -15.82 7.06 -1.73
C VAL A 26 -15.25 5.64 -1.83
N ALA A 27 -15.98 4.62 -1.39
CA ALA A 27 -15.53 3.23 -1.46
C ALA A 27 -15.43 2.71 -2.91
N GLU A 28 -16.24 3.23 -3.83
CA GLU A 28 -16.21 2.86 -5.26
C GLU A 28 -14.93 3.33 -5.97
N ASP A 29 -14.32 4.43 -5.52
CA ASP A 29 -13.08 4.96 -6.08
C ASP A 29 -11.82 4.19 -5.59
N ILE A 30 -11.97 3.27 -4.63
CA ILE A 30 -10.85 2.49 -4.09
C ILE A 30 -10.58 1.29 -5.01
N PRO A 31 -9.31 1.01 -5.39
CA PRO A 31 -8.95 -0.17 -6.19
C PRO A 31 -9.37 -1.48 -5.53
N ASP A 32 -9.73 -2.47 -6.33
CA ASP A 32 -10.08 -3.81 -5.87
C ASP A 32 -9.00 -4.41 -4.96
N PHE A 33 -9.44 -5.16 -3.95
CA PHE A 33 -8.53 -5.84 -3.04
C PHE A 33 -7.61 -6.80 -3.80
N GLY A 34 -6.29 -6.56 -3.70
CA GLY A 34 -5.27 -7.35 -4.38
C GLY A 34 -5.06 -7.01 -5.84
N ASP A 35 -5.59 -5.89 -6.35
CA ASP A 35 -5.32 -5.43 -7.72
C ASP A 35 -3.81 -5.27 -7.96
N PRO A 36 -3.18 -6.02 -8.88
CA PRO A 36 -1.76 -5.90 -9.18
C PRO A 36 -1.38 -4.54 -9.78
N LYS A 37 -2.38 -3.77 -10.27
CA LYS A 37 -2.19 -2.41 -10.78
C LYS A 37 -2.31 -1.35 -9.67
N ALA A 38 -2.73 -1.71 -8.47
CA ALA A 38 -2.80 -0.78 -7.35
C ALA A 38 -1.41 -0.18 -7.06
N PRO A 39 -1.29 1.16 -6.96
CA PRO A 39 -0.01 1.80 -6.67
C PRO A 39 0.65 1.28 -5.39
N ALA A 40 -0.14 0.96 -4.35
CA ALA A 40 0.35 0.43 -3.08
C ALA A 40 1.15 -0.88 -3.19
N ILE A 41 0.87 -1.69 -4.21
CA ILE A 41 1.46 -3.03 -4.40
C ILE A 41 2.65 -2.99 -5.38
N LYS A 42 2.82 -1.89 -6.12
CA LYS A 42 3.90 -1.75 -7.11
C LYS A 42 5.23 -1.41 -6.47
N TYR A 43 6.31 -1.80 -7.15
CA TYR A 43 7.68 -1.50 -6.74
C TYR A 43 8.18 -0.14 -7.23
N VAL A 44 9.24 0.37 -6.60
CA VAL A 44 9.96 1.57 -7.05
C VAL A 44 11.16 1.14 -7.89
N LYS A 45 11.18 1.55 -9.17
CA LYS A 45 12.28 1.27 -10.10
C LYS A 45 13.52 2.05 -9.70
N LEU A 46 14.64 1.37 -9.49
CA LEU A 46 15.92 1.97 -9.15
C LEU A 46 16.74 2.26 -10.41
N PHE A 47 17.14 1.22 -11.14
CA PHE A 47 17.95 1.32 -12.35
C PHE A 47 17.82 0.06 -13.21
N HIS A 48 18.54 0.03 -14.33
CA HIS A 48 18.60 -1.12 -15.21
C HIS A 48 20.03 -1.44 -15.60
N LEU A 49 20.29 -2.70 -15.92
CA LEU A 49 21.58 -3.23 -16.39
C LEU A 49 21.34 -4.18 -17.56
N GLU A 50 22.37 -4.43 -18.36
CA GLU A 50 22.33 -5.48 -19.39
C GLU A 50 22.41 -6.87 -18.73
N ALA A 51 21.59 -7.81 -19.19
CA ALA A 51 21.37 -9.10 -18.54
C ALA A 51 22.56 -10.05 -18.66
N GLY A 52 23.25 -10.05 -19.80
CA GLY A 52 24.50 -10.79 -20.05
C GLY A 52 24.61 -12.14 -19.32
N ALA A 53 25.72 -12.36 -18.62
CA ALA A 53 25.95 -13.54 -17.78
C ALA A 53 25.26 -13.48 -16.40
N SER A 54 24.59 -12.37 -16.07
CA SER A 54 23.99 -12.13 -14.76
C SER A 54 22.78 -13.03 -14.48
N GLU A 55 22.02 -13.41 -15.50
CA GLU A 55 20.87 -14.31 -15.37
C GLU A 55 21.25 -15.69 -14.84
N ASN A 56 22.33 -16.29 -15.35
CA ASN A 56 22.79 -17.61 -14.93
C ASN A 56 23.19 -17.62 -13.45
N ALA A 57 23.83 -16.55 -12.99
CA ALA A 57 24.18 -16.39 -11.57
C ALA A 57 22.92 -16.25 -10.70
N LEU A 58 21.95 -15.43 -11.12
CA LEU A 58 20.68 -15.25 -10.41
C LEU A 58 19.88 -16.55 -10.31
N ASN A 59 19.86 -17.36 -11.37
CA ASN A 59 19.23 -18.68 -11.38
C ASN A 59 19.90 -19.69 -10.43
N GLN A 60 21.19 -19.49 -10.13
CA GLN A 60 21.93 -20.28 -9.14
C GLN A 60 21.82 -19.70 -7.71
N GLY A 61 20.97 -18.67 -7.51
CA GLY A 61 20.81 -17.95 -6.25
C GLY A 61 21.97 -17.04 -5.86
N ARG A 62 22.92 -16.83 -6.78
CA ARG A 62 24.09 -15.96 -6.58
C ARG A 62 23.81 -14.56 -7.11
N ILE A 63 24.47 -13.58 -6.50
CA ILE A 63 24.33 -12.19 -6.90
C ILE A 63 25.49 -11.81 -7.83
N PRO A 64 25.22 -11.37 -9.06
CA PRO A 64 26.23 -10.84 -9.98
C PRO A 64 27.02 -9.68 -9.37
N GLU A 65 28.34 -9.66 -9.57
CA GLU A 65 29.20 -8.57 -9.10
C GLU A 65 28.79 -7.21 -9.69
N THR A 66 28.32 -7.21 -10.94
CA THR A 66 27.81 -6.01 -11.62
C THR A 66 26.68 -5.34 -10.84
N ILE A 67 25.78 -6.12 -10.23
CA ILE A 67 24.69 -5.62 -9.40
C ILE A 67 25.23 -5.10 -8.08
N SER A 68 26.10 -5.86 -7.41
CA SER A 68 26.69 -5.48 -6.12
C SER A 68 27.49 -4.18 -6.22
N ILE A 69 28.28 -4.00 -7.28
CA ILE A 69 29.03 -2.76 -7.55
C ILE A 69 28.05 -1.61 -7.79
N ALA A 70 27.06 -1.80 -8.67
CA ALA A 70 26.08 -0.77 -8.98
C ALA A 70 25.28 -0.31 -7.76
N LEU A 71 24.95 -1.23 -6.84
CA LEU A 71 24.30 -0.92 -5.57
C LEU A 71 25.23 -0.16 -4.63
N LYS A 72 26.49 -0.61 -4.50
CA LYS A 72 27.49 0.03 -3.64
C LYS A 72 27.77 1.48 -4.04
N GLU A 73 27.97 1.74 -5.33
CA GLU A 73 28.21 3.09 -5.87
C GLU A 73 27.04 4.04 -5.58
N ARG A 74 25.82 3.51 -5.60
CA ARG A 74 24.58 4.25 -5.33
C ARG A 74 24.21 4.26 -3.85
N LYS A 75 25.08 3.75 -2.96
CA LYS A 75 24.89 3.70 -1.50
C LYS A 75 23.67 2.89 -1.06
N PHE A 76 23.30 1.87 -1.82
CA PHE A 76 22.24 0.93 -1.45
C PHE A 76 22.80 -0.25 -0.61
N PRO A 77 22.01 -0.82 0.32
CA PRO A 77 22.41 -2.02 1.06
C PRO A 77 22.86 -3.17 0.17
N LEU A 78 23.96 -3.81 0.54
CA LEU A 78 24.48 -4.94 -0.22
C LEU A 78 23.62 -6.19 0.01
N PRO A 79 23.25 -6.89 -1.06
CA PRO A 79 22.41 -8.07 -0.94
C PRO A 79 23.20 -9.33 -0.59
N SER A 80 22.55 -10.31 0.04
CA SER A 80 23.13 -11.59 0.47
C SER A 80 22.84 -12.73 -0.52
N ARG A 81 21.58 -12.88 -0.93
CA ARG A 81 21.14 -13.95 -1.84
C ARG A 81 20.02 -13.48 -2.78
N ALA A 82 19.86 -14.24 -3.87
CA ALA A 82 18.72 -14.11 -4.78
C ALA A 82 17.93 -15.42 -4.82
N GLU A 83 16.63 -15.33 -5.08
CA GLU A 83 15.72 -16.48 -5.23
C GLU A 83 14.74 -16.19 -6.36
N LYS A 84 14.32 -17.19 -7.13
CA LYS A 84 13.26 -17.00 -8.11
C LYS A 84 11.96 -16.64 -7.41
N THR A 85 11.26 -15.62 -7.93
CA THR A 85 9.93 -15.28 -7.41
C THR A 85 8.94 -16.39 -7.79
N PRO A 86 8.16 -16.92 -6.84
CA PRO A 86 7.14 -17.93 -7.13
C PRO A 86 6.14 -17.44 -8.20
N GLY A 87 5.91 -18.24 -9.23
CA GLY A 87 4.96 -17.93 -10.30
C GLY A 87 5.45 -16.94 -11.36
N ALA A 88 6.73 -16.54 -11.34
CA ALA A 88 7.33 -15.69 -12.37
C ALA A 88 8.63 -16.31 -12.90
N GLU A 89 8.74 -16.51 -14.21
CA GLU A 89 9.90 -17.18 -14.81
C GLU A 89 11.17 -16.33 -14.82
N ASN A 90 11.00 -15.00 -14.92
CA ASN A 90 12.03 -14.00 -15.19
C ASN A 90 12.15 -12.94 -14.08
N ASP A 91 11.72 -13.29 -12.87
CA ASP A 91 11.75 -12.42 -11.71
C ASP A 91 12.51 -13.08 -10.56
N TRP A 92 13.31 -12.29 -9.85
CA TRP A 92 14.05 -12.72 -8.68
C TRP A 92 13.81 -11.77 -7.51
N ASP A 93 13.60 -12.36 -6.34
CA ASP A 93 13.61 -11.69 -5.06
C ASP A 93 15.02 -11.71 -4.47
N VAL A 94 15.49 -10.53 -4.07
CA VAL A 94 16.84 -10.34 -3.55
C VAL A 94 16.75 -9.87 -2.10
N PHE A 95 17.53 -10.52 -1.27
CA PHE A 95 17.51 -10.34 0.17
C PHE A 95 18.74 -9.56 0.63
N ILE A 96 18.59 -8.79 1.71
CA ILE A 96 19.69 -8.15 2.42
C ILE A 96 19.81 -8.78 3.81
N PRO A 97 21.03 -8.90 4.36
CA PRO A 97 21.19 -9.32 5.74
C PRO A 97 20.62 -8.24 6.67
N LYS A 98 19.94 -8.68 7.73
CA LYS A 98 19.35 -7.82 8.77
C LYS A 98 19.86 -8.29 10.13
N GLU A 99 20.64 -7.44 10.80
CA GLU A 99 21.27 -7.72 12.09
C GLU A 99 20.37 -7.29 13.24
N GLU A 100 19.15 -7.82 13.30
CA GLU A 100 18.18 -7.50 14.35
C GLU A 100 17.85 -8.74 15.19
N ALA A 101 17.90 -8.62 16.52
CA ALA A 101 17.80 -9.75 17.45
C ALA A 101 16.46 -10.52 17.38
N TYR A 102 15.38 -9.83 16.99
CA TYR A 102 14.01 -10.38 16.99
C TYR A 102 13.44 -10.64 15.60
N TYR A 103 14.19 -10.36 14.55
CA TYR A 103 13.72 -10.44 13.17
C TYR A 103 14.48 -11.51 12.37
N PRO A 104 13.94 -11.95 11.23
CA PRO A 104 14.66 -12.83 10.32
C PRO A 104 16.02 -12.24 9.97
N LYS A 105 17.04 -13.11 9.88
CA LYS A 105 18.41 -12.72 9.51
C LYS A 105 18.50 -12.08 8.12
N GLU A 106 17.48 -12.23 7.30
CA GLU A 106 17.42 -11.70 5.95
C GLU A 106 16.04 -11.10 5.66
N GLU A 107 16.02 -9.97 4.96
CA GLU A 107 14.81 -9.26 4.55
C GLU A 107 14.76 -9.14 3.02
N LYS A 108 13.59 -9.41 2.43
CA LYS A 108 13.36 -9.19 1.00
C LYS A 108 13.38 -7.68 0.73
N PHE A 109 14.30 -7.22 -0.10
CA PHE A 109 14.55 -5.78 -0.25
C PHE A 109 14.62 -5.31 -1.70
N TYR A 110 15.14 -6.12 -2.63
CA TYR A 110 15.10 -5.79 -4.07
C TYR A 110 14.34 -6.83 -4.87
N ARG A 111 13.73 -6.38 -5.96
CA ARG A 111 13.20 -7.25 -7.02
C ARG A 111 14.03 -7.03 -8.28
N ILE A 112 14.42 -8.09 -8.94
CA ILE A 112 15.03 -8.04 -10.27
C ILE A 112 14.05 -8.62 -11.25
N LYS A 113 13.77 -7.90 -12.34
CA LYS A 113 12.92 -8.38 -13.42
C LYS A 113 13.67 -8.32 -14.74
N LYS A 114 13.69 -9.41 -15.49
CA LYS A 114 14.28 -9.44 -16.84
C LYS A 114 13.21 -9.07 -17.86
N GLU A 115 13.49 -8.06 -18.67
CA GLU A 115 12.67 -7.64 -19.81
C GLU A 115 13.58 -7.55 -21.05
N GLY A 116 13.46 -8.53 -21.95
CA GLY A 116 14.36 -8.69 -23.09
C GLY A 116 15.80 -8.94 -22.63
N GLU A 117 16.73 -8.11 -23.10
CA GLU A 117 18.15 -8.19 -22.76
C GLU A 117 18.51 -7.39 -21.49
N ARG A 118 17.54 -6.79 -20.81
CA ARG A 118 17.79 -5.91 -19.65
C ARG A 118 17.25 -6.49 -18.35
N LEU A 119 17.99 -6.26 -17.28
CA LEU A 119 17.57 -6.48 -15.90
C LEU A 119 17.15 -5.15 -15.28
N HIS A 120 15.90 -5.07 -14.83
CA HIS A 120 15.36 -3.95 -14.08
C HIS A 120 15.41 -4.25 -12.59
N LEU A 121 16.10 -3.40 -11.83
CA LEU A 121 16.13 -3.46 -10.37
C LEU A 121 15.07 -2.55 -9.77
N TYR A 122 14.34 -3.09 -8.80
CA TYR A 122 13.34 -2.41 -8.03
C TYR A 122 13.58 -2.59 -6.54
N ARG A 123 12.99 -1.72 -5.71
CA ARG A 123 13.01 -1.81 -4.26
C ARG A 123 11.62 -2.20 -3.71
N TYR A 124 11.61 -3.15 -2.78
CA TYR A 124 10.48 -3.50 -1.93
C TYR A 124 10.43 -2.52 -0.74
N ALA A 125 9.84 -1.35 -0.92
CA ALA A 125 9.61 -0.43 0.20
C ALA A 125 8.42 0.50 -0.10
N PHE A 126 7.28 0.23 0.53
CA PHE A 126 6.09 1.06 0.36
C PHE A 126 6.32 2.50 0.83
N VAL A 127 7.06 2.70 1.93
CA VAL A 127 7.42 4.05 2.44
C VAL A 127 8.23 4.84 1.41
N VAL A 128 9.16 4.19 0.71
CA VAL A 128 9.95 4.83 -0.35
C VAL A 128 9.06 5.23 -1.50
N ARG A 129 8.06 4.41 -1.84
CA ARG A 129 7.07 4.75 -2.86
C ARG A 129 6.28 5.99 -2.48
N TRP A 130 5.81 6.08 -1.23
CA TRP A 130 5.06 7.25 -0.75
C TRP A 130 5.89 8.53 -0.91
N ILE A 131 7.16 8.47 -0.53
CA ILE A 131 8.09 9.62 -0.65
C ILE A 131 8.37 9.97 -2.11
N GLU A 132 8.71 8.99 -2.96
CA GLU A 132 9.22 9.26 -4.32
C GLU A 132 8.14 9.35 -5.40
N LYS A 133 7.00 8.69 -5.21
CA LYS A 133 5.93 8.56 -6.21
C LYS A 133 4.58 9.07 -5.73
N GLY A 134 4.36 9.20 -4.42
CA GLY A 134 3.06 9.58 -3.85
C GLY A 134 2.44 10.81 -4.49
N PHE A 135 3.17 11.92 -4.56
CA PHE A 135 2.66 13.14 -5.20
C PHE A 135 2.29 12.93 -6.68
N LYS A 136 3.08 12.17 -7.44
CA LYS A 136 2.80 11.89 -8.85
C LYS A 136 1.58 10.98 -9.03
N GLU A 137 1.34 10.08 -8.09
CA GLU A 137 0.29 9.06 -8.17
C GLU A 137 -1.06 9.59 -7.67
N THR A 138 -1.05 10.51 -6.70
CA THR A 138 -2.28 10.95 -6.01
C THR A 138 -2.55 12.45 -6.11
N GLY A 139 -1.55 13.25 -6.49
CA GLY A 139 -1.64 14.70 -6.51
C GLY A 139 -1.59 15.38 -5.14
N ALA A 140 -1.60 14.61 -4.04
CA ALA A 140 -1.54 15.16 -2.69
C ALA A 140 -0.07 15.38 -2.26
N PRO A 141 0.32 16.61 -1.84
CA PRO A 141 1.70 16.92 -1.51
C PRO A 141 2.16 16.34 -0.17
N ASN A 142 1.24 16.05 0.74
CA ASN A 142 1.56 15.51 2.06
C ASN A 142 1.63 13.97 2.02
N MET A 143 2.79 13.43 2.42
CA MET A 143 3.05 12.00 2.49
C MET A 143 2.06 11.23 3.38
N VAL A 144 1.72 11.80 4.53
CA VAL A 144 0.79 11.18 5.48
C VAL A 144 -0.61 11.13 4.89
N THR A 145 -1.03 12.21 4.23
CA THR A 145 -2.36 12.31 3.63
C THR A 145 -2.57 11.25 2.56
N HIS A 146 -1.68 11.15 1.56
CA HIS A 146 -1.84 10.10 0.55
C HIS A 146 -1.53 8.70 1.09
N GLY A 147 -0.71 8.58 2.14
CA GLY A 147 -0.46 7.31 2.82
C GLY A 147 -1.74 6.73 3.41
N LEU A 148 -2.55 7.55 4.08
CA LEU A 148 -3.81 7.14 4.72
C LEU A 148 -4.97 7.08 3.72
N ALA A 149 -5.18 8.12 2.92
CA ALA A 149 -6.36 8.24 2.07
C ALA A 149 -6.27 7.43 0.78
N ASP A 150 -5.11 7.40 0.12
CA ASP A 150 -4.95 6.75 -1.19
C ASP A 150 -4.36 5.34 -1.05
N TYR A 151 -3.16 5.22 -0.44
CA TYR A 151 -2.46 3.93 -0.36
C TYR A 151 -3.08 2.97 0.66
N ARG A 152 -3.68 3.49 1.74
CA ARG A 152 -4.33 2.71 2.81
C ARG A 152 -5.78 3.11 3.03
N GLY A 153 -6.47 3.52 1.97
CA GLY A 153 -7.85 4.01 2.04
C GLY A 153 -8.83 3.03 2.70
N TYR A 154 -8.62 1.71 2.54
CA TYR A 154 -9.43 0.69 3.22
C TYR A 154 -9.36 0.76 4.75
N ASP A 155 -8.18 1.03 5.33
CA ASP A 155 -8.02 1.13 6.78
C ASP A 155 -8.78 2.36 7.30
N THR A 156 -8.60 3.52 6.65
CA THR A 156 -9.28 4.76 7.00
C THR A 156 -10.80 4.70 6.76
N LEU A 157 -11.27 4.00 5.72
CA LEU A 157 -12.69 3.74 5.49
C LEU A 157 -13.26 2.88 6.63
N GLY A 158 -12.55 1.83 7.03
CA GLY A 158 -12.93 0.99 8.16
C GLY A 158 -13.02 1.78 9.48
N GLU A 159 -12.03 2.60 9.78
CA GLU A 159 -12.04 3.51 10.93
C GLU A 159 -13.27 4.44 10.90
N THR A 160 -13.57 5.02 9.73
CA THR A 160 -14.72 5.90 9.53
C THR A 160 -16.05 5.17 9.78
N VAL A 161 -16.20 3.95 9.28
CA VAL A 161 -17.39 3.10 9.51
C VAL A 161 -17.54 2.74 10.99
N VAL A 162 -16.45 2.42 11.70
CA VAL A 162 -16.46 2.13 13.14
C VAL A 162 -16.90 3.36 13.95
N ILE A 163 -16.34 4.54 13.66
CA ILE A 163 -16.73 5.77 14.36
C ILE A 163 -18.19 6.14 14.06
N PHE A 164 -18.61 6.00 12.80
CA PHE A 164 -20.00 6.26 12.40
C PHE A 164 -20.98 5.34 13.14
N THR A 165 -20.72 4.02 13.15
CA THR A 165 -21.57 3.04 13.86
C THR A 165 -21.58 3.26 15.37
N ALA A 166 -20.47 3.67 15.97
CA ALA A 166 -20.42 4.08 17.38
C ALA A 166 -21.30 5.32 17.65
N GLY A 167 -21.22 6.34 16.80
CA GLY A 167 -22.06 7.54 16.88
C GLY A 167 -23.56 7.20 16.78
N VAL A 168 -23.94 6.36 15.82
CA VAL A 168 -25.33 5.86 15.68
C VAL A 168 -25.76 5.10 16.93
N SER A 169 -24.93 4.23 17.47
CA SER A 169 -25.21 3.47 18.69
C SER A 169 -25.48 4.39 19.89
N VAL A 170 -24.66 5.43 20.09
CA VAL A 170 -24.84 6.41 21.15
C VAL A 170 -26.15 7.19 20.98
N ILE A 171 -26.47 7.63 19.76
CA ILE A 171 -27.74 8.32 19.47
C ILE A 171 -28.93 7.42 19.79
N LEU A 172 -28.87 6.14 19.42
CA LEU A 172 -29.93 5.17 19.71
C LEU A 172 -30.10 4.91 21.21
N LEU A 173 -29.01 4.86 21.97
CA LEU A 173 -29.04 4.67 23.43
C LEU A 173 -29.56 5.91 24.17
N LEU A 174 -29.12 7.11 23.77
CA LEU A 174 -29.53 8.37 24.40
C LEU A 174 -30.92 8.84 23.94
N ARG A 175 -31.54 8.17 22.97
CA ARG A 175 -32.90 8.44 22.53
C ARG A 175 -33.89 8.14 23.67
N ARG A 176 -34.17 9.15 24.49
CA ARG A 176 -35.20 9.12 25.54
C ARG A 176 -36.51 8.58 24.97
N ARG A 177 -36.95 7.43 25.49
CA ARG A 177 -38.31 6.96 25.34
C ARG A 177 -39.20 7.90 26.15
N SER A 178 -39.70 8.98 25.54
CA SER A 178 -40.82 9.72 26.12
C SER A 178 -42.03 8.79 26.08
N ARG A 179 -42.17 8.01 27.15
CA ARG A 179 -43.42 7.41 27.61
C ARG A 179 -43.66 7.99 28.99
N LEU A 180 -44.41 9.07 29.03
CA LEU A 180 -45.36 9.36 30.09
C LEU A 180 -46.74 9.26 29.44
#